data_AF-A0A7V5RK28-F1
#
_entry.id   AF-A0A7V5RK28-F1
#
_cell.length_a   1.000
_cell.length_b   1.000
_cell.length_c   1.000
_cell.angle_alpha   90.00
_cell.angle_beta   90.00
_cell.angle_gamma   90.00
#
_symmetry.space_group_name_H-M   'P 1'
#
loop_
_entity.id
_entity.type
_entity.pdbx_description
1 polymer ?
#
loop_
_entity_poly.entity_id
_entity_poly.type
_entity_poly.pdbx_seq_one_letter_code
_entity_poly.pdbx_strand_id
1 'polypeptide(L)'
;MISTKTAFLILLSFLLLPAGADTLHAQEHSMRILAAGPQHLRLHLTFSGPPVAADSTENAWLVILPPAGDAVLQVSGTGVQPLARAAAGTRFPARHARLQEQGWWRGFRLARLQVSPVIARDGSLLFAPELDITLKFPENTTPSPLPLTPEEEKFLRRALNAGNAAGLRARRTEQPAARVAQADLRFKISTPAQGMYSIRFADLARAGLPQQAYALSEIRLSNKGRTQPLHFFSASGTTFAPGDSLWFFAERH
;
A
#
# COMPACT_ATOMS: atom_id res chain seq x y z
N MET A 1 5.67 21.43 43.18
CA MET A 1 6.42 21.53 41.91
C MET A 1 7.41 20.39 41.86
N ILE A 2 7.10 19.35 41.08
CA ILE A 2 8.04 18.27 40.78
C ILE A 2 7.99 18.08 39.27
N SER A 3 9.12 18.40 38.64
CA SER A 3 9.42 18.15 37.24
C SER A 3 9.48 16.65 36.99
N THR A 4 8.82 16.15 35.95
CA THR A 4 9.09 14.80 35.46
C THR A 4 9.07 14.81 33.93
N LYS A 5 10.20 14.38 33.39
CA LYS A 5 10.61 14.50 32.00
C LYS A 5 9.75 13.62 31.08
N THR A 6 9.32 14.22 29.98
CA THR A 6 8.79 13.57 28.78
C THR A 6 9.86 12.66 28.16
N ALA A 7 9.50 11.41 27.88
CA ALA A 7 10.26 10.52 27.01
C ALA A 7 9.30 9.83 26.03
N PHE A 8 9.62 9.91 24.75
CA PHE A 8 8.92 9.22 23.66
C PHE A 8 9.47 7.80 23.54
N LEU A 9 8.58 6.81 23.52
CA LEU A 9 8.91 5.46 23.07
C LEU A 9 8.26 5.24 21.70
N ILE A 10 9.08 5.31 20.66
CA ILE A 10 8.72 4.86 19.30
C ILE A 10 8.99 3.37 19.27
N LEU A 11 7.95 2.55 19.09
CA LEU A 11 8.13 1.14 18.79
C LEU A 11 8.60 1.01 17.33
N LEU A 12 9.91 1.07 17.11
CA LEU A 12 10.52 0.64 15.87
C LEU A 12 10.63 -0.88 15.93
N SER A 13 9.73 -1.60 15.25
CA SER A 13 9.88 -3.03 15.05
C SER A 13 11.05 -3.28 14.08
N PHE A 14 12.27 -3.34 14.62
CA PHE A 14 13.38 -4.03 13.99
C PHE A 14 13.16 -5.53 14.22
N LEU A 15 12.97 -6.28 13.14
CA LEU A 15 13.12 -7.72 13.17
C LEU A 15 14.60 -8.03 13.46
N LEU A 16 14.90 -8.48 14.67
CA LEU A 16 16.10 -9.25 14.96
C LEU A 16 16.02 -10.58 14.20
N LEU A 17 17.02 -10.84 13.37
CA LEU A 17 17.32 -12.18 12.85
C LEU A 17 17.69 -13.09 14.03
N PRO A 18 17.13 -14.31 14.15
CA PRO A 18 17.72 -15.34 14.98
C PRO A 18 18.96 -15.90 14.27
N ALA A 19 20.10 -15.88 14.97
CA ALA A 19 21.27 -16.68 14.62
C ALA A 19 21.00 -18.14 15.04
N GLY A 20 20.99 -19.05 14.08
CA GLY A 20 20.82 -20.48 14.31
C GLY A 20 20.65 -21.20 12.97
N ALA A 21 21.54 -22.14 12.69
CA ALA A 21 21.77 -22.76 11.40
C ALA A 21 20.57 -23.58 10.88
N ASP A 22 20.13 -23.23 9.67
CA ASP A 22 19.81 -24.17 8.58
C ASP A 22 19.89 -23.33 7.29
N THR A 23 20.66 -23.79 6.30
CA THR A 23 20.88 -23.08 5.03
C THR A 23 19.59 -23.08 4.20
N LEU A 24 18.67 -22.19 4.52
CA LEU A 24 17.59 -21.74 3.65
C LEU A 24 18.19 -20.71 2.70
N HIS A 25 18.39 -21.09 1.44
CA HIS A 25 18.77 -20.12 0.40
C HIS A 25 17.66 -19.06 0.31
N ALA A 26 17.92 -17.87 0.85
CA ALA A 26 17.10 -16.71 0.60
C ALA A 26 17.07 -16.45 -0.92
N GLN A 27 15.90 -16.14 -1.46
CA GLN A 27 15.77 -15.87 -2.89
C GLN A 27 16.58 -14.61 -3.23
N GLU A 28 17.70 -14.80 -3.91
CA GLU A 28 18.49 -13.68 -4.43
C GLU A 28 17.80 -13.13 -5.68
N HIS A 29 17.67 -11.81 -5.72
CA HIS A 29 17.17 -11.10 -6.89
C HIS A 29 18.11 -9.96 -7.23
N SER A 30 18.25 -9.68 -8.52
CA SER A 30 18.90 -8.47 -8.98
C SER A 30 17.84 -7.58 -9.63
N MET A 31 17.93 -6.27 -9.38
CA MET A 31 17.06 -5.28 -10.01
C MET A 31 17.93 -4.25 -10.70
N ARG A 32 17.63 -4.00 -11.98
CA ARG A 32 18.25 -2.95 -12.78
C ARG A 32 17.20 -1.96 -13.23
N ILE A 33 17.44 -0.68 -12.96
CA ILE A 33 16.63 0.40 -13.53
C ILE A 33 17.15 0.63 -14.95
N LEU A 34 16.35 0.28 -15.95
CA LEU A 34 16.71 0.46 -17.36
C LEU A 34 16.47 1.90 -17.82
N ALA A 35 15.40 2.52 -17.33
CA ALA A 35 15.09 3.92 -17.59
C ALA A 35 14.24 4.47 -16.45
N ALA A 36 14.54 5.68 -15.98
CA ALA A 36 13.69 6.41 -15.06
C ALA A 36 13.58 7.84 -15.58
N GLY A 37 12.43 8.18 -16.15
CA GLY A 37 12.14 9.50 -16.68
C GLY A 37 10.76 10.02 -16.23
N PRO A 38 10.38 11.22 -16.68
CA PRO A 38 9.10 11.83 -16.33
C PRO A 38 7.89 11.07 -16.92
N GLN A 39 8.09 10.35 -18.02
CA GLN A 39 7.03 9.63 -18.73
C GLN A 39 7.02 8.11 -18.48
N HIS A 40 8.10 7.55 -17.95
CA HIS A 40 8.17 6.12 -17.69
C HIS A 40 9.22 5.73 -16.67
N LEU A 41 8.99 4.61 -16.00
CA LEU A 41 9.97 3.87 -15.21
C LEU A 41 10.03 2.44 -15.74
N ARG A 42 11.20 2.01 -16.20
CA ARG A 42 11.47 0.67 -16.73
C ARG A 42 12.45 -0.05 -15.81
N LEU A 43 12.07 -1.23 -15.38
CA LEU A 43 12.83 -2.09 -14.49
C LEU A 43 13.00 -3.46 -15.14
N HIS A 44 14.17 -4.05 -14.95
CA HIS A 44 14.43 -5.44 -15.27
C HIS A 44 14.85 -6.14 -13.99
N LEU A 45 14.15 -7.23 -13.66
CA LEU A 45 14.42 -8.03 -12.47
C LEU A 45 14.79 -9.45 -12.87
N THR A 46 15.82 -9.98 -12.23
CA THR A 46 16.20 -11.39 -12.35
C THR A 46 16.12 -12.07 -10.99
N PHE A 47 15.67 -13.31 -10.98
CA PHE A 47 15.49 -14.14 -9.79
C PHE A 47 16.26 -15.45 -9.95
N SER A 48 17.11 -15.78 -8.97
CA SER A 48 17.98 -16.98 -9.05
C SER A 48 17.20 -18.30 -8.95
N GLY A 49 15.96 -18.26 -8.45
CA GLY A 49 15.07 -19.41 -8.34
C GLY A 49 13.72 -19.03 -7.74
N PRO A 50 12.78 -19.98 -7.65
CA PRO A 50 11.51 -19.74 -7.01
C PRO A 50 11.69 -19.55 -5.48
N PRO A 51 10.92 -18.64 -4.86
CA PRO A 51 10.92 -18.44 -3.41
C PRO A 51 10.52 -19.74 -2.68
N VAL A 52 11.21 -20.00 -1.57
CA VAL A 52 10.99 -21.18 -0.72
C VAL A 52 9.75 -21.03 0.18
N ALA A 53 9.30 -19.79 0.43
CA ALA A 53 8.12 -19.48 1.25
C ALA A 53 7.26 -18.37 0.62
N ALA A 54 5.94 -18.39 0.84
CA ALA A 54 5.04 -17.37 0.28
C ALA A 54 5.32 -15.96 0.80
N ASP A 55 5.69 -15.83 2.07
CA ASP A 55 5.95 -14.53 2.69
C ASP A 55 7.26 -13.89 2.16
N SER A 56 8.12 -14.68 1.49
CA SER A 56 9.34 -14.20 0.83
C SER A 56 9.15 -13.89 -0.66
N THR A 57 7.92 -13.94 -1.17
CA THR A 57 7.64 -13.78 -2.61
C THR A 57 7.47 -12.33 -3.05
N GLU A 58 7.25 -11.38 -2.14
CA GLU A 58 6.89 -10.01 -2.51
C GLU A 58 8.01 -9.02 -2.21
N ASN A 59 8.62 -8.52 -3.28
CA ASN A 59 9.52 -7.38 -3.19
C ASN A 59 8.72 -6.09 -3.35
N ALA A 60 9.01 -5.08 -2.52
CA ALA A 60 8.26 -3.83 -2.51
C ALA A 60 9.19 -2.62 -2.56
N TRP A 61 8.90 -1.71 -3.50
CA TRP A 61 9.65 -0.47 -3.65
C TRP A 61 8.73 0.75 -3.68
N LEU A 62 9.27 1.87 -3.22
CA LEU A 62 8.59 3.16 -3.30
C LEU A 62 8.74 3.74 -4.72
N VAL A 63 7.67 4.31 -5.25
CA VAL A 63 7.64 4.99 -6.54
C VAL A 63 6.93 6.33 -6.38
N ILE A 64 7.50 7.37 -6.98
CA ILE A 64 6.87 8.69 -7.06
C ILE A 64 6.01 8.69 -8.32
N LEU A 65 4.73 9.00 -8.16
CA LEU A 65 3.80 9.13 -9.27
C LEU A 65 3.69 10.59 -9.72
N PRO A 66 3.34 10.81 -10.99
CA PRO A 66 2.93 12.12 -11.46
C PRO A 66 1.73 12.64 -10.66
N PRO A 67 1.61 13.96 -10.47
CA PRO A 67 0.58 14.56 -9.63
C PRO A 67 -0.85 14.36 -10.13
N ALA A 68 -1.03 14.11 -11.43
CA ALA A 68 -2.33 13.86 -12.05
C ALA A 68 -2.27 12.69 -13.04
N GLY A 69 -3.44 12.11 -13.32
CA GLY A 69 -3.63 10.98 -14.22
C GLY A 69 -3.19 9.64 -13.63
N ASP A 70 -3.45 8.57 -14.37
CA ASP A 70 -3.23 7.20 -13.91
C ASP A 70 -1.96 6.60 -14.52
N ALA A 71 -1.11 6.03 -13.66
CA ALA A 71 0.04 5.29 -14.11
C ALA A 71 -0.40 3.90 -14.62
N VAL A 72 0.07 3.53 -15.81
CA VAL A 72 -0.25 2.23 -16.41
C VAL A 72 0.90 1.27 -16.15
N LEU A 73 0.62 0.18 -15.44
CA LEU A 73 1.58 -0.90 -15.16
C LEU A 73 1.52 -1.97 -16.24
N GLN A 74 2.64 -2.16 -16.94
CA GLN A 74 2.86 -3.23 -17.91
C GLN A 74 3.93 -4.17 -17.38
N VAL A 75 3.68 -5.48 -17.48
CA VAL A 75 4.58 -6.52 -16.99
C VAL A 75 4.69 -7.61 -18.05
N SER A 76 5.91 -7.99 -18.37
CA SER A 76 6.22 -9.17 -19.18
C SER A 76 7.19 -10.07 -18.43
N GLY A 77 6.89 -11.36 -18.38
CA GLY A 77 7.79 -12.37 -17.82
C GLY A 77 8.43 -13.18 -18.94
N THR A 78 9.72 -13.46 -18.80
CA THR A 78 10.48 -14.31 -19.73
C THR A 78 10.87 -15.61 -19.02
N GLY A 79 10.86 -16.74 -19.76
CA GLY A 79 11.20 -18.04 -19.19
C GLY A 79 10.17 -18.57 -18.18
N VAL A 80 8.89 -18.22 -18.35
CA VAL A 80 7.83 -18.62 -17.42
C VAL A 80 7.71 -20.14 -17.39
N GLN A 81 7.91 -20.71 -16.20
CA GLN A 81 7.87 -22.15 -15.98
C GLN A 81 6.83 -22.53 -14.93
N PRO A 82 6.10 -23.66 -15.12
CA PRO A 82 5.19 -24.17 -14.12
C PRO A 82 5.99 -24.69 -12.91
N LEU A 83 5.51 -24.40 -11.71
CA LEU A 83 6.00 -25.01 -10.48
C LEU A 83 5.04 -26.12 -10.02
N ALA A 84 5.58 -27.06 -9.26
CA ALA A 84 4.78 -28.04 -8.54
C ALA A 84 3.73 -27.34 -7.66
N ARG A 85 2.59 -28.00 -7.48
CA ARG A 85 1.42 -27.43 -6.80
C ARG A 85 1.80 -26.90 -5.40
N ALA A 86 1.35 -25.68 -5.09
CA ALA A 86 1.52 -25.09 -3.77
C ALA A 86 1.07 -26.05 -2.65
N ALA A 87 1.78 -26.03 -1.52
CA ALA A 87 1.24 -26.62 -0.29
C ALA A 87 -0.13 -25.99 0.03
N ALA A 88 -1.06 -26.82 0.53
CA ALA A 88 -2.40 -26.36 0.87
C ALA A 88 -2.34 -25.23 1.92
N GLY A 89 -3.04 -24.13 1.67
CA GLY A 89 -3.09 -22.95 2.56
C GLY A 89 -2.18 -21.79 2.14
N THR A 90 -1.24 -22.00 1.23
CA THR A 90 -0.33 -20.96 0.74
C THR A 90 -1.03 -20.04 -0.28
N ARG A 91 -1.05 -18.73 -0.04
CA ARG A 91 -1.66 -17.74 -0.95
C ARG A 91 -0.59 -17.06 -1.79
N PHE A 92 -0.68 -17.21 -3.10
CA PHE A 92 0.15 -16.51 -4.08
C PHE A 92 -0.66 -15.42 -4.79
N PRO A 93 -0.02 -14.32 -5.23
CA PRO A 93 -0.70 -13.28 -5.97
C PRO A 93 -1.15 -13.79 -7.34
N ALA A 94 -2.20 -13.17 -7.88
CA ALA A 94 -2.69 -13.48 -9.24
C ALA A 94 -1.89 -12.80 -10.35
N ARG A 95 -0.97 -11.87 -10.01
CA ARG A 95 -0.21 -11.04 -10.95
C ARG A 95 1.22 -10.83 -10.46
N HIS A 96 2.15 -10.75 -11.41
CA HIS A 96 3.58 -10.59 -11.12
C HIS A 96 3.94 -9.21 -10.57
N ALA A 97 3.14 -8.19 -10.85
CA ALA A 97 3.31 -6.90 -10.19
C ALA A 97 1.97 -6.22 -9.94
N ARG A 98 1.97 -5.38 -8.90
CA ARG A 98 0.85 -4.49 -8.55
C ARG A 98 1.40 -3.14 -8.11
N LEU A 99 0.71 -2.08 -8.49
CA LEU A 99 0.99 -0.72 -8.05
C LEU A 99 -0.12 -0.30 -7.08
N GLN A 100 0.25 0.05 -5.86
CA GLN A 100 -0.68 0.48 -4.82
C GLN A 100 -0.38 1.91 -4.40
N GLU A 101 -1.27 2.85 -4.72
CA GLU A 101 -1.14 4.22 -4.25
C GLU A 101 -1.17 4.29 -2.72
N GLN A 102 -0.26 5.08 -2.15
CA GLN A 102 -0.10 5.27 -0.71
C GLN A 102 -0.57 6.67 -0.26
N GLY A 103 -0.85 7.57 -1.21
CA GLY A 103 -1.33 8.92 -0.96
C GLY A 103 -0.29 10.00 -1.23
N TRP A 104 -0.44 11.13 -0.55
CA TRP A 104 0.35 12.35 -0.78
C TRP A 104 1.29 12.66 0.37
N TRP A 105 2.51 13.09 0.05
CA TRP A 105 3.49 13.58 1.01
C TRP A 105 4.19 14.82 0.46
N ARG A 106 4.01 15.98 1.10
CA ARG A 106 4.69 17.25 0.73
C ARG A 106 4.68 17.57 -0.78
N GLY A 107 3.54 17.35 -1.43
CA GLY A 107 3.37 17.60 -2.88
C GLY A 107 3.83 16.46 -3.79
N PHE A 108 4.25 15.32 -3.25
CA PHE A 108 4.55 14.10 -4.00
C PHE A 108 3.42 13.10 -3.86
N ARG A 109 2.93 12.57 -4.97
CA ARG A 109 2.04 11.42 -4.98
C ARG A 109 2.89 10.15 -4.92
N LEU A 110 2.63 9.28 -3.95
CA LEU A 110 3.46 8.11 -3.66
C LEU A 110 2.70 6.82 -3.92
N ALA A 111 3.40 5.81 -4.43
CA ALA A 111 2.89 4.47 -4.60
C ALA A 111 3.92 3.41 -4.20
N ARG A 112 3.42 2.22 -3.86
CA ARG A 112 4.19 1.02 -3.60
C ARG A 112 4.08 0.10 -4.82
N LEU A 113 5.21 -0.17 -5.47
CA LEU A 113 5.31 -1.20 -6.48
C LEU A 113 5.65 -2.51 -5.79
N GLN A 114 4.76 -3.49 -5.84
CA GLN A 114 4.99 -4.83 -5.33
C GLN A 114 5.17 -5.79 -6.49
N VAL A 115 6.21 -6.62 -6.42
CA VAL A 115 6.59 -7.56 -7.47
C VAL A 115 6.75 -8.94 -6.87
N SER A 116 6.16 -9.92 -7.55
CA SER A 116 6.30 -11.32 -7.22
C SER A 116 6.69 -12.14 -8.45
N PRO A 117 7.78 -12.92 -8.36
CA PRO A 117 8.19 -13.80 -9.44
C PRO A 117 7.29 -15.04 -9.55
N VAL A 118 6.49 -15.35 -8.52
CA VAL A 118 5.56 -16.49 -8.51
C VAL A 118 4.12 -16.01 -8.43
N ILE A 119 3.29 -16.51 -9.33
CA ILE A 119 1.85 -16.23 -9.33
C ILE A 119 1.04 -17.52 -9.34
N ALA A 120 -0.18 -17.44 -8.81
CA ALA A 120 -1.20 -18.44 -9.04
C ALA A 120 -2.08 -18.03 -10.22
N ARG A 121 -2.18 -18.90 -11.24
CA ARG A 121 -3.03 -18.70 -12.41
C ARG A 121 -3.64 -20.03 -12.83
N ASP A 122 -4.96 -20.05 -12.99
CA ASP A 122 -5.71 -21.22 -13.48
C ASP A 122 -5.40 -22.52 -12.70
N GLY A 123 -5.22 -22.40 -11.37
CA GLY A 123 -4.92 -23.52 -10.49
C GLY A 123 -3.46 -24.02 -10.51
N SER A 124 -2.60 -23.37 -11.30
CA SER A 124 -1.16 -23.66 -11.41
C SER A 124 -0.32 -22.54 -10.81
N LEU A 125 0.86 -22.88 -10.31
CA LEU A 125 1.88 -21.90 -9.95
C LEU A 125 2.80 -21.66 -11.14
N LEU A 126 3.06 -20.39 -11.44
CA LEU A 126 3.95 -19.97 -12.51
C LEU A 126 5.09 -19.15 -11.91
N PHE A 127 6.32 -19.54 -12.23
CA PHE A 127 7.53 -18.79 -11.87
C PHE A 127 8.10 -18.10 -13.11
N ALA A 128 8.33 -16.80 -12.99
CA ALA A 128 9.04 -15.99 -13.97
C ALA A 128 10.44 -15.65 -13.42
N PRO A 129 11.52 -16.27 -13.92
CA PRO A 129 12.89 -15.95 -13.52
C PRO A 129 13.32 -14.54 -13.93
N GLU A 130 12.69 -13.98 -14.95
CA GLU A 130 12.94 -12.64 -15.44
C GLU A 130 11.62 -11.87 -15.56
N LEU A 131 11.59 -10.64 -15.06
CA LEU A 131 10.46 -9.72 -15.17
C LEU A 131 10.91 -8.38 -15.71
N ASP A 132 10.32 -7.99 -16.83
CA ASP A 132 10.38 -6.63 -17.35
C ASP A 132 9.13 -5.88 -16.93
N ILE A 133 9.33 -4.80 -16.18
CA ILE A 133 8.26 -3.97 -15.64
C ILE A 133 8.39 -2.57 -16.23
N THR A 134 7.30 -2.09 -16.84
CA THR A 134 7.21 -0.73 -17.35
C THR A 134 6.01 -0.04 -16.70
N LEU A 135 6.30 1.02 -15.94
CA LEU A 135 5.30 1.99 -15.52
C LEU A 135 5.30 3.13 -16.54
N LYS A 136 4.16 3.36 -17.18
CA LYS A 136 3.94 4.51 -18.05
C LYS A 136 3.19 5.60 -17.29
N PHE A 137 3.66 6.82 -17.43
CA PHE A 137 3.10 8.00 -16.81
C PHE A 137 2.40 8.86 -17.88
N PRO A 138 1.29 9.54 -17.54
CA PRO A 138 0.63 10.47 -18.45
C PRO A 138 1.56 11.63 -18.86
N GLU A 139 1.46 12.09 -20.10
CA GLU A 139 2.32 13.15 -20.65
C GLU A 139 2.02 14.55 -20.08
N ASN A 140 0.83 14.74 -19.49
CA ASN A 140 0.29 16.06 -19.15
C ASN A 140 0.61 16.56 -17.74
N THR A 141 1.67 16.09 -17.11
CA THR A 141 2.07 16.64 -15.80
C THR A 141 3.06 17.76 -15.96
N THR A 142 2.64 18.98 -15.60
CA THR A 142 3.50 20.15 -15.64
C THR A 142 4.32 20.19 -14.35
N PRO A 143 5.64 19.92 -14.40
CA PRO A 143 6.48 19.86 -13.21
C PRO A 143 6.45 21.17 -12.40
N SER A 144 6.65 21.06 -11.08
CA SER A 144 7.01 22.19 -10.24
C SER A 144 8.49 22.55 -10.47
N PRO A 145 8.84 23.83 -10.69
CA PRO A 145 10.23 24.24 -10.87
C PRO A 145 11.02 24.36 -9.56
N LEU A 146 10.38 24.10 -8.41
CA LEU A 146 11.01 24.30 -7.10
C LEU A 146 11.99 23.16 -6.76
N PRO A 147 13.21 23.48 -6.29
CA PRO A 147 14.15 22.47 -5.85
C PRO A 147 13.62 21.67 -4.65
N LEU A 148 14.16 20.47 -4.47
CA LEU A 148 13.88 19.64 -3.30
C LEU A 148 14.54 20.24 -2.05
N THR A 149 13.88 20.14 -0.90
CA THR A 149 14.51 20.40 0.39
C THR A 149 15.38 19.20 0.81
N PRO A 150 16.37 19.39 1.70
CA PRO A 150 17.20 18.29 2.19
C PRO A 150 16.41 17.13 2.81
N GLU A 151 15.30 17.42 3.50
CA GLU A 151 14.43 16.40 4.08
C GLU A 151 13.72 15.58 3.00
N GLU A 152 13.28 16.23 1.92
CA GLU A 152 12.63 15.57 0.80
C GLU A 152 13.60 14.70 0.02
N GLU A 153 14.80 15.19 -0.25
CA GLU A 153 15.86 14.39 -0.87
C GLU A 153 16.20 13.17 -0.01
N LYS A 154 16.36 13.36 1.31
CA LYS A 154 16.63 12.27 2.27
C LYS A 154 15.53 11.21 2.27
N PHE A 155 14.27 11.60 2.20
CA PHE A 155 13.14 10.66 2.17
C PHE A 155 13.01 9.97 0.81
N LEU A 156 13.02 10.75 -0.27
CA LEU A 156 12.74 10.30 -1.62
C LEU A 156 13.87 9.49 -2.25
N ARG A 157 15.10 9.55 -1.74
CA ARG A 157 16.21 8.69 -2.21
C ARG A 157 15.91 7.18 -2.19
N ARG A 158 14.89 6.76 -1.44
CA ARG A 158 14.43 5.36 -1.36
C ARG A 158 13.48 4.99 -2.50
N ALA A 159 12.97 5.97 -3.24
CA ALA A 159 12.11 5.74 -4.39
C ALA A 159 12.93 5.36 -5.63
N LEU A 160 12.38 4.47 -6.44
CA LEU A 160 13.06 3.99 -7.66
C LEU A 160 13.35 5.11 -8.66
N ASN A 161 12.52 6.14 -8.70
CA ASN A 161 12.64 7.29 -9.59
C ASN A 161 12.99 8.59 -8.85
N ALA A 162 13.76 8.50 -7.75
CA ALA A 162 14.17 9.66 -6.95
C ALA A 162 14.84 10.77 -7.78
N GLY A 163 15.61 10.42 -8.80
CA GLY A 163 16.27 11.40 -9.69
C GLY A 163 15.30 12.31 -10.45
N ASN A 164 14.03 11.92 -10.59
CA ASN A 164 12.98 12.70 -11.23
C ASN A 164 12.03 13.37 -10.24
N ALA A 165 12.29 13.24 -8.93
CA ALA A 165 11.38 13.69 -7.89
C ALA A 165 10.95 15.16 -8.08
N ALA A 166 11.91 16.07 -8.30
CA ALA A 166 11.60 17.49 -8.50
C ALA A 166 10.56 17.73 -9.61
N GLY A 167 10.70 17.02 -10.74
CA GLY A 167 9.76 17.10 -11.86
C GLY A 167 8.40 16.43 -11.61
N LEU A 168 8.28 15.58 -10.59
CA LEU A 168 7.04 14.89 -10.23
C LEU A 168 6.32 15.54 -9.05
N ARG A 169 6.83 16.65 -8.52
CA ARG A 169 6.16 17.43 -7.49
C ARG A 169 4.95 18.15 -8.09
N ALA A 170 3.78 17.97 -7.47
CA ALA A 170 2.59 18.74 -7.78
C ALA A 170 2.82 20.24 -7.59
N ARG A 171 2.22 21.04 -8.47
CA ARG A 171 1.94 22.44 -8.14
C ARG A 171 0.93 22.50 -7.01
N ARG A 172 0.96 23.57 -6.22
CA ARG A 172 0.05 23.78 -5.07
C ARG A 172 -1.43 23.68 -5.45
N THR A 173 -1.79 23.90 -6.71
CA THR A 173 -3.13 23.78 -7.30
C THR A 173 -3.50 22.37 -7.78
N GLU A 174 -2.52 21.52 -8.06
CA GLU A 174 -2.70 20.13 -8.56
C GLU A 174 -2.69 19.11 -7.43
N GLN A 175 -2.10 19.47 -6.29
CA GLN A 175 -2.39 18.77 -5.06
C GLN A 175 -3.91 18.87 -4.86
N PRO A 176 -4.66 17.75 -4.78
CA PRO A 176 -6.06 17.82 -4.43
C PRO A 176 -6.10 18.65 -3.15
N ALA A 177 -6.76 19.82 -3.20
CA ALA A 177 -6.86 20.73 -2.07
C ALA A 177 -7.12 19.85 -0.88
N ALA A 178 -6.15 19.77 0.04
CA ALA A 178 -6.12 18.77 1.11
C ALA A 178 -7.55 18.67 1.59
N ARG A 179 -8.23 17.54 1.27
CA ARG A 179 -9.69 17.41 1.39
C ARG A 179 -10.04 18.13 2.67
N VAL A 180 -10.71 19.28 2.54
CA VAL A 180 -11.00 20.23 3.62
C VAL A 180 -11.14 19.40 4.87
N ALA A 181 -10.16 19.53 5.79
CA ALA A 181 -9.95 18.66 6.94
C ALA A 181 -11.24 17.90 7.22
N GLN A 182 -11.32 16.65 6.73
CA GLN A 182 -12.58 15.90 6.68
C GLN A 182 -13.14 15.97 8.09
N ALA A 183 -14.15 16.82 8.29
CA ALA A 183 -14.40 17.44 9.59
C ALA A 183 -14.54 16.32 10.59
N ASP A 184 -13.53 16.11 11.44
CA ASP A 184 -13.22 14.86 12.14
C ASP A 184 -14.52 14.06 12.40
N LEU A 185 -14.90 13.20 11.43
CA LEU A 185 -16.29 12.77 11.28
C LEU A 185 -16.54 11.68 12.31
N ARG A 186 -16.94 12.10 13.50
CA ARG A 186 -17.15 11.24 14.67
C ARG A 186 -18.63 10.96 14.82
N PHE A 187 -18.99 9.70 14.67
CA PHE A 187 -20.33 9.21 14.96
C PHE A 187 -20.34 8.56 16.34
N LYS A 188 -21.27 8.98 17.20
CA LYS A 188 -21.51 8.28 18.47
C LYS A 188 -22.53 7.19 18.23
N ILE A 189 -22.11 5.95 18.45
CA ILE A 189 -22.98 4.77 18.35
C ILE A 189 -23.38 4.38 19.77
N SER A 190 -24.68 4.26 20.00
CA SER A 190 -25.22 3.79 21.28
C SER A 190 -25.78 2.40 21.08
N THR A 191 -25.25 1.42 21.82
CA THR A 191 -25.73 0.03 21.78
C THR A 191 -26.53 -0.25 23.06
N PRO A 192 -27.75 -0.82 22.95
CA PRO A 192 -28.62 -1.02 24.12
C PRO A 192 -28.17 -2.17 25.02
N ALA A 193 -27.44 -3.15 24.47
CA ALA A 193 -26.94 -4.32 25.17
C ALA A 193 -25.57 -4.74 24.64
N GLN A 194 -24.91 -5.65 25.35
CA GLN A 194 -23.73 -6.34 24.82
C GLN A 194 -24.13 -7.27 23.67
N GLY A 195 -23.33 -7.34 22.61
CA GLY A 195 -23.63 -8.22 21.48
C GLY A 195 -22.90 -7.83 20.19
N MET A 196 -23.16 -8.58 19.13
CA MET A 196 -22.67 -8.28 17.79
C MET A 196 -23.60 -7.26 17.10
N TYR A 197 -23.02 -6.21 16.53
CA TYR A 197 -23.75 -5.15 15.84
C TYR A 197 -23.18 -4.94 14.45
N SER A 198 -24.05 -4.50 13.53
CA SER A 198 -23.67 -4.08 12.19
C SER A 198 -24.03 -2.61 11.95
N ILE A 199 -23.18 -1.92 11.21
CA ILE A 199 -23.36 -0.53 10.77
C ILE A 199 -23.34 -0.55 9.26
N ARG A 200 -24.47 -0.27 8.62
CA ARG A 200 -24.52 -0.20 7.16
C ARG A 200 -24.07 1.17 6.69
N PHE A 201 -23.49 1.24 5.51
CA PHE A 201 -23.12 2.51 4.89
C PHE A 201 -24.31 3.49 4.83
N ALA A 202 -25.49 2.97 4.48
CA ALA A 202 -26.72 3.75 4.40
C ALA A 202 -27.15 4.36 5.76
N ASP A 203 -26.79 3.74 6.88
CA ASP A 203 -27.12 4.25 8.22
C ASP A 203 -26.22 5.46 8.56
N LEU A 204 -24.93 5.37 8.22
CA LEU A 204 -23.99 6.49 8.40
C LEU A 204 -24.25 7.63 7.41
N ALA A 205 -24.63 7.31 6.17
CA ALA A 205 -25.01 8.32 5.17
C ALA A 205 -26.21 9.15 5.65
N ARG A 206 -27.22 8.51 6.27
CA ARG A 206 -28.34 9.20 6.91
C ARG A 206 -27.93 10.06 8.11
N ALA A 207 -26.84 9.70 8.79
CA ALA A 207 -26.27 10.46 9.89
C ALA A 207 -25.36 11.62 9.42
N GLY A 208 -25.20 11.82 8.11
CA GLY A 208 -24.41 12.90 7.53
C GLY A 208 -23.03 12.49 7.02
N LEU A 209 -22.74 11.19 6.91
CA LEU A 209 -21.55 10.71 6.20
C LEU A 209 -21.70 11.02 4.68
N PRO A 210 -20.74 11.72 4.05
CA PRO A 210 -20.76 11.91 2.61
C PRO A 210 -20.84 10.58 1.84
N GLN A 211 -21.64 10.55 0.76
CA GLN A 211 -21.86 9.33 -0.03
C GLN A 211 -20.68 9.06 -1.00
N GLN A 212 -19.51 8.78 -0.44
CA GLN A 212 -18.30 8.40 -1.17
C GLN A 212 -17.68 7.14 -0.55
N ALA A 213 -16.82 6.45 -1.29
CA ALA A 213 -16.09 5.30 -0.73
C ALA A 213 -14.99 5.77 0.24
N TYR A 214 -14.84 5.05 1.35
CA TYR A 214 -13.81 5.29 2.37
C TYR A 214 -12.83 4.13 2.43
N ALA A 215 -11.54 4.42 2.59
CA ALA A 215 -10.56 3.36 2.81
C ALA A 215 -10.76 2.74 4.19
N LEU A 216 -10.77 1.40 4.29
CA LEU A 216 -10.99 0.72 5.58
C LEU A 216 -9.91 1.08 6.62
N SER A 217 -8.70 1.41 6.17
CA SER A 217 -7.59 1.86 7.02
C SER A 217 -7.84 3.20 7.73
N GLU A 218 -8.79 4.00 7.24
CA GLU A 218 -9.13 5.32 7.80
C GLU A 218 -10.27 5.22 8.83
N ILE A 219 -10.97 4.09 8.89
CA ILE A 219 -12.11 3.88 9.77
C ILE A 219 -11.60 3.34 11.11
N ARG A 220 -11.97 4.01 12.20
CA ARG A 220 -11.65 3.59 13.56
C ARG A 220 -12.91 3.54 14.40
N LEU A 221 -13.08 2.44 15.13
CA LEU A 221 -14.05 2.34 16.21
C LEU A 221 -13.31 2.47 17.54
N SER A 222 -13.83 3.29 18.44
CA SER A 222 -13.28 3.41 19.79
C SER A 222 -14.39 3.39 20.82
N ASN A 223 -14.12 2.76 21.96
CA ASN A 223 -14.98 2.72 23.12
C ASN A 223 -14.19 3.19 24.34
N LYS A 224 -14.63 4.28 24.99
CA LYS A 224 -13.95 4.91 26.15
C LYS A 224 -12.43 5.11 25.93
N GLY A 225 -12.03 5.54 24.73
CA GLY A 225 -10.63 5.81 24.37
C GLY A 225 -9.79 4.59 23.98
N ARG A 226 -10.36 3.38 23.97
CA ARG A 226 -9.72 2.16 23.45
C ARG A 226 -10.21 1.83 22.05
N THR A 227 -9.30 1.56 21.13
CA THR A 227 -9.64 1.10 19.76
C THR A 227 -10.27 -0.29 19.83
N GLN A 228 -11.41 -0.48 19.16
CA GLN A 228 -12.08 -1.78 19.05
C GLN A 228 -11.84 -2.40 17.65
N PRO A 229 -11.74 -3.73 17.56
CA PRO A 229 -11.63 -4.42 16.28
C PRO A 229 -12.92 -4.24 15.45
N LEU A 230 -12.74 -4.06 14.15
CA LEU A 230 -13.81 -4.00 13.15
C LEU A 230 -13.65 -5.17 12.19
N HIS A 231 -14.74 -5.90 11.95
CA HIS A 231 -14.84 -6.90 10.91
C HIS A 231 -15.60 -6.33 9.72
N PHE A 232 -15.10 -6.58 8.51
CA PHE A 232 -15.62 -5.96 7.30
C PHE A 232 -16.20 -7.03 6.38
N PHE A 233 -17.45 -6.82 5.96
CA PHE A 233 -18.05 -7.53 4.85
C PHE A 233 -18.29 -6.52 3.73
N SER A 234 -17.45 -6.61 2.71
CA SER A 234 -17.44 -5.71 1.57
C SER A 234 -17.35 -6.52 0.29
N ALA A 235 -18.08 -6.09 -0.74
CA ALA A 235 -17.96 -6.66 -2.08
C ALA A 235 -16.68 -6.21 -2.80
N SER A 236 -16.11 -5.06 -2.41
CA SER A 236 -14.95 -4.40 -3.01
C SER A 236 -13.62 -4.68 -2.28
N GLY A 237 -13.67 -5.31 -1.10
CA GLY A 237 -12.54 -5.86 -0.35
C GLY A 237 -11.64 -4.87 0.39
N THR A 238 -11.50 -3.63 -0.07
CA THR A 238 -10.57 -2.64 0.52
C THR A 238 -11.20 -1.28 0.84
N THR A 239 -12.47 -1.09 0.49
CA THR A 239 -13.22 0.14 0.73
C THR A 239 -14.53 -0.15 1.43
N PHE A 240 -15.02 0.84 2.16
CA PHE A 240 -16.38 0.90 2.69
C PHE A 240 -17.19 1.83 1.79
N ALA A 241 -18.08 1.25 1.00
CA ALA A 241 -18.84 1.90 -0.05
C ALA A 241 -20.35 1.69 0.13
N PRO A 242 -21.21 2.41 -0.62
CA PRO A 242 -22.64 2.16 -0.63
C PRO A 242 -22.97 0.68 -0.87
N GLY A 243 -23.70 0.07 0.06
CA GLY A 243 -24.03 -1.36 0.06
C GLY A 243 -23.24 -2.19 1.07
N ASP A 244 -22.12 -1.68 1.61
CA ASP A 244 -21.29 -2.41 2.57
C ASP A 244 -21.79 -2.28 4.02
N SER A 245 -21.28 -3.15 4.88
CA SER A 245 -21.55 -3.15 6.33
C SER A 245 -20.30 -3.42 7.17
N LEU A 246 -20.17 -2.67 8.26
CA LEU A 246 -19.16 -2.87 9.31
C LEU A 246 -19.75 -3.69 10.45
N TRP A 247 -19.00 -4.63 10.99
CA TRP A 247 -19.42 -5.47 12.10
C TRP A 247 -18.47 -5.28 13.29
N PHE A 248 -19.04 -5.19 14.49
CA PHE A 248 -18.27 -5.08 15.72
C PHE A 248 -19.00 -5.72 16.89
N PHE A 249 -18.23 -6.19 17.86
CA PHE A 249 -18.76 -6.66 19.13
C PHE A 249 -18.78 -5.50 20.14
N ALA A 250 -19.96 -5.13 20.62
CA ALA A 250 -20.11 -4.14 21.67
C ALA A 250 -20.04 -4.84 23.03
N GLU A 251 -19.01 -4.53 23.81
CA GLU A 251 -18.88 -4.99 25.19
C GLU A 251 -19.58 -4.03 26.15
N ARG A 252 -20.29 -4.59 27.14
CA ARG A 252 -20.84 -3.82 28.25
C ARG A 252 -19.74 -3.69 29.31
N HIS A 253 -19.28 -2.47 29.52
CA HIS A 253 -18.45 -2.09 30.66
C HIS A 253 -19.18 -1.07 31.51
#